data_AF-A0A9P2T7F8-F1
#
_entry.id   AF-A0A9P2T7F8-F1
#
_cell.length_a   1.000
_cell.length_b   1.000
_cell.length_c   1.000
_cell.angle_alpha   90.00
_cell.angle_beta   90.00
_cell.angle_gamma   90.00
#
_symmetry.space_group_name_H-M   'P 1'
#
loop_
_entity.id
_entity.type
_entity.pdbx_description
1 polymer ?
#
loop_
_entity_poly.entity_id
_entity_poly.type
_entity_poly.pdbx_seq_one_letter_code
_entity_poly.pdbx_strand_id
1 'polypeptide(L)' 'MLKKILAVAAVTAATTLSLTGTALAHSGDDIITSGKGSILGGNQLVVDANVPVNVCGNAIAILGFANAGCWYSGAAVLN' A
#
# COMPACT_ATOMS: atom_id res chain seq x y z
N MET A 1 11.32 36.25 -12.57
CA MET A 1 12.00 34.94 -12.55
C MET A 1 11.56 34.05 -11.39
N LEU A 2 11.22 34.63 -10.23
CA LEU A 2 10.70 33.92 -9.05
C LEU A 2 9.46 33.02 -9.31
N LYS A 3 8.54 33.45 -10.17
CA LYS A 3 7.33 32.68 -10.56
C LYS A 3 7.65 31.37 -11.29
N LYS A 4 8.74 31.35 -12.06
CA LYS A 4 9.21 30.13 -12.76
C LYS A 4 9.88 29.17 -11.79
N ILE A 5 10.65 29.69 -10.82
CA ILE A 5 11.29 28.91 -9.77
C ILE A 5 10.24 28.24 -8.88
N LEU A 6 9.17 28.97 -8.54
CA LEU A 6 8.09 28.43 -7.71
C LEU A 6 7.30 27.33 -8.44
N ALA A 7 7.07 27.47 -9.75
CA ALA A 7 6.44 26.43 -10.56
C ALA A 7 7.31 25.17 -10.67
N VAL A 8 8.63 25.32 -10.83
CA VAL A 8 9.57 24.18 -10.84
C VAL A 8 9.58 23.47 -9.49
N ALA A 9 9.62 24.21 -8.38
CA ALA A 9 9.60 23.65 -7.03
C ALA A 9 8.32 22.85 -6.74
N ALA A 10 7.16 23.37 -7.17
CA ALA A 10 5.88 22.70 -7.01
C ALA A 10 5.78 21.41 -7.85
N VAL A 11 6.27 21.45 -9.09
CA VAL A 11 6.32 20.25 -9.95
C VAL A 11 7.24 19.20 -9.35
N THR A 12 8.41 19.58 -8.83
CA THR A 12 9.32 18.64 -8.17
C THR A 12 8.74 18.08 -6.88
N ALA A 13 8.06 18.87 -6.04
CA ALA A 13 7.46 18.39 -4.80
C ALA A 13 6.25 17.46 -5.04
N ALA A 14 5.47 17.74 -6.08
CA ALA A 14 4.34 16.87 -6.46
C ALA A 14 4.81 15.55 -7.09
N THR A 15 5.90 15.59 -7.87
CA THR A 15 6.49 14.38 -8.46
C THR A 15 7.25 13.54 -7.42
N THR A 16 7.86 14.14 -6.41
CA THR A 16 8.50 13.37 -5.32
C THR A 16 7.48 12.68 -4.44
N LEU A 17 6.34 13.32 -4.13
CA LEU A 17 5.30 12.71 -3.27
C LEU A 17 4.53 11.58 -3.96
N SER A 18 4.37 11.64 -5.28
CA SER A 18 3.75 10.57 -6.08
C SER A 18 4.72 9.42 -6.39
N LEU A 19 6.03 9.66 -6.31
CA LEU A 19 7.05 8.62 -6.53
C LEU A 19 7.42 7.87 -5.24
N THR A 20 7.29 8.50 -4.07
CA THR A 20 7.41 7.83 -2.76
C THR A 20 6.09 7.16 -2.41
N GLY A 21 5.78 6.03 -3.06
CA GLY A 21 4.55 5.27 -2.82
C GLY A 21 4.32 5.01 -1.33
N THR A 22 3.40 5.74 -0.73
CA THR A 22 2.93 5.48 0.63
C THR A 22 2.07 4.22 0.58
N ALA A 23 2.63 3.09 1.00
CA ALA A 23 1.84 1.87 1.20
C ALA A 23 0.94 2.07 2.43
N LEU A 24 -0.30 2.49 2.21
CA LEU A 24 -1.33 2.48 3.24
C LEU A 24 -1.97 1.08 3.26
N ALA A 25 -1.70 0.30 4.31
CA ALA A 25 -2.45 -0.92 4.57
C ALA A 25 -3.85 -0.52 5.07
N HIS A 26 -4.88 -0.78 4.26
CA HIS A 26 -6.28 -0.59 4.64
C HIS A 26 -6.90 -1.97 4.95
N SER A 27 -7.04 -2.28 6.24
CA SER A 27 -7.75 -3.46 6.74
C SER A 27 -9.10 -2.99 7.27
N GLY A 28 -10.10 -2.87 6.40
CA GLY A 28 -11.46 -2.48 6.77
C GLY A 28 -12.42 -3.62 6.48
N ASP A 29 -12.90 -4.29 7.53
CA ASP A 29 -13.88 -5.36 7.42
C ASP A 29 -15.27 -4.83 7.81
N ASP A 30 -16.08 -4.48 6.81
CA ASP A 30 -17.48 -4.10 7.00
C ASP A 30 -18.36 -5.37 7.11
N ILE A 31 -18.43 -5.94 8.31
CA ILE A 31 -19.20 -7.16 8.58
C ILE A 31 -20.66 -6.81 8.90
N ILE A 32 -21.57 -6.99 7.93
CA ILE A 32 -22.99 -6.65 8.09
C ILE A 32 -23.94 -7.79 7.73
N THR A 33 -24.96 -8.00 8.56
CA THR A 33 -26.10 -8.87 8.27
C THR A 33 -27.41 -8.18 8.61
N SER A 34 -28.41 -8.29 7.73
CA SER A 34 -29.72 -7.66 7.96
C SER A 34 -30.66 -8.48 8.85
N GLY A 35 -30.37 -9.78 9.05
CA GLY A 35 -31.11 -10.70 9.91
C GLY A 35 -32.61 -10.87 9.63
N LYS A 36 -33.14 -10.23 8.59
CA LYS A 36 -34.58 -9.96 8.48
C LYS A 36 -35.35 -11.22 8.08
N GLY A 37 -36.22 -11.69 8.98
CA GLY A 37 -37.06 -12.88 8.77
C GLY A 37 -36.34 -14.21 8.98
N SER A 38 -35.15 -14.23 9.59
CA SER A 38 -34.38 -15.45 9.76
C SER A 38 -34.61 -16.13 11.11
N ILE A 39 -34.73 -17.47 11.11
CA ILE A 39 -34.78 -18.29 12.33
C ILE A 39 -33.36 -18.68 12.82
N LEU A 40 -32.36 -18.71 11.92
CA LEU A 40 -30.97 -19.09 12.24
C LEU A 40 -29.92 -18.38 11.38
N GLY A 41 -30.18 -17.14 10.96
CA GLY A 41 -29.31 -16.37 10.06
C GLY A 41 -28.45 -15.35 10.79
N GLY A 42 -27.41 -14.86 10.10
CA GLY A 42 -26.45 -13.91 10.65
C GLY A 42 -25.20 -14.54 11.28
N ASN A 43 -25.03 -15.86 11.13
CA ASN A 43 -23.83 -16.56 11.57
C ASN A 43 -22.66 -16.20 10.64
N GLN A 44 -21.81 -15.27 11.07
CA GLN A 44 -20.62 -14.83 10.36
C GLN A 44 -19.40 -15.26 11.16
N LEU A 45 -18.50 -16.01 10.53
CA LEU A 45 -17.20 -16.36 11.10
C LEU A 45 -16.16 -15.44 10.48
N VAL A 46 -15.64 -14.52 11.29
CA VAL A 46 -14.64 -13.54 10.88
C VAL A 46 -13.32 -13.95 11.51
N VAL A 47 -12.30 -14.10 10.68
CA VAL A 47 -10.96 -14.49 11.11
C VAL A 47 -9.97 -13.57 10.41
N ASP A 48 -9.21 -12.82 11.21
CA ASP A 48 -8.08 -12.05 10.72
C ASP A 48 -6.92 -12.98 10.38
N ALA A 49 -6.45 -12.89 9.14
CA ALA A 49 -5.27 -13.62 8.68
C ALA A 49 -4.27 -12.61 8.11
N ASN A 50 -3.20 -12.34 8.87
CA ASN A 50 -2.07 -11.58 8.35
C ASN A 50 -1.21 -12.49 7.47
N VAL A 51 -0.91 -12.02 6.26
CA VAL A 51 0.00 -12.69 5.33
C VAL A 51 1.19 -11.77 5.08
N PRO A 52 2.43 -12.19 5.40
CA PRO A 52 3.60 -11.36 5.20
C PRO A 52 3.97 -11.41 3.72
N VAL A 53 3.68 -10.33 2.99
CA VAL A 53 4.07 -10.22 1.58
C VAL A 53 5.18 -9.19 1.49
N ASN A 54 6.38 -9.63 1.08
CA ASN A 54 7.49 -8.73 0.80
C ASN A 54 7.66 -8.58 -0.71
N VAL A 55 7.50 -7.35 -1.19
CA VAL A 55 7.68 -6.99 -2.60
C VAL A 55 8.99 -6.22 -2.71
N CYS A 56 10.09 -6.93 -2.97
CA CYS A 56 11.43 -6.36 -3.09
C CYS A 56 11.96 -6.48 -4.52
N GLY A 57 13.07 -5.79 -4.81
CA GLY A 57 13.73 -5.90 -6.11
C GLY A 57 13.11 -5.03 -7.19
N ASN A 58 12.29 -4.04 -6.81
CA ASN A 58 11.69 -3.11 -7.74
C ASN A 58 12.55 -1.85 -7.86
N ALA A 59 13.03 -1.58 -9.06
CA ALA A 59 13.65 -0.30 -9.40
C ALA A 59 13.08 0.21 -10.73
N ILE A 60 12.79 1.50 -10.77
CA ILE A 60 12.28 2.20 -11.95
C ILE A 60 13.23 3.37 -12.22
N ALA A 61 13.81 3.44 -13.42
CA ALA A 61 14.63 4.56 -13.87
C ALA A 61 13.97 5.25 -15.05
N ILE A 62 13.95 6.59 -15.01
CA ILE A 62 13.43 7.42 -16.09
C ILE A 62 14.52 7.71 -17.13
N LEU A 63 15.79 7.82 -16.70
CA LEU A 63 17.00 7.91 -17.53
C LEU A 63 18.17 7.26 -16.78
N GLY A 64 19.09 6.58 -17.46
CA GLY A 64 20.24 5.89 -16.84
C GLY A 64 19.95 4.46 -16.36
N PHE A 65 20.73 3.94 -15.40
CA PHE A 65 20.62 2.55 -14.92
C PHE A 65 19.84 2.43 -13.61
N ALA A 66 18.91 1.48 -13.55
CA ALA A 66 18.24 1.02 -12.33
C ALA A 66 18.76 -0.37 -11.98
N ASN A 67 19.23 -0.56 -10.74
CA ASN A 67 19.61 -1.85 -10.19
C ASN A 67 18.87 -2.04 -8.87
N ALA A 68 18.26 -3.22 -8.68
CA ALA A 68 17.60 -3.58 -7.44
C ALA A 68 18.11 -4.94 -6.98
N GLY A 69 18.42 -5.04 -5.69
CA GLY A 69 18.78 -6.28 -5.03
C GLY A 69 17.73 -6.68 -4.00
N CYS A 70 17.68 -7.97 -3.71
CA CYS A 70 17.01 -8.50 -2.52
C CYS A 70 17.98 -9.46 -1.84
N TRP A 71 18.30 -9.19 -0.58
CA TRP A 71 19.01 -10.13 0.27
C TRP A 71 18.26 -10.23 1.60
N TYR A 72 18.10 -11.45 2.11
CA TYR A 72 17.41 -11.74 3.37
C TYR A 72 16.02 -11.10 3.51
N SER A 73 15.12 -11.31 2.54
CA SER A 73 13.80 -10.66 2.51
C SER A 73 12.89 -10.88 3.72
N GLY A 74 13.18 -11.85 4.59
CA GLY A 74 12.71 -11.88 6.00
C GLY A 74 11.22 -11.79 6.26
N ALA A 75 10.36 -11.92 5.24
CA ALA A 75 8.92 -11.75 5.37
C ALA A 75 8.36 -12.89 6.22
N ALA A 76 7.99 -12.57 7.46
CA ALA A 76 7.46 -13.54 8.39
C ALA A 76 6.39 -12.88 9.26
N VAL A 77 5.28 -13.58 9.44
CA VAL A 77 4.31 -13.29 10.49
C VAL A 77 4.79 -14.09 11.69
N LEU A 78 5.17 -13.38 12.75
CA LEU A 78 5.43 -13.97 14.05
C LEU A 78 4.27 -13.59 14.96
N ASN A 79 3.76 -14.60 15.69
CA ASN A 79 2.70 -14.48 16.69
C ASN A 79 3.28 -13.92 17.99
#